data_AF-A0A846MGH5-F1
#
_entry.id   AF-A0A846MGH5-F1
#
_cell.length_a   1.000
_cell.length_b   1.000
_cell.length_c   1.000
_cell.angle_alpha   90.00
_cell.angle_beta   90.00
_cell.angle_gamma   90.00
#
_symmetry.space_group_name_H-M   'P 1'
#
loop_
_entity.id
_entity.type
_entity.pdbx_description
1 polymer ?
#
loop_
_entity_poly.entity_id
_entity_poly.type
_entity_poly.pdbx_seq_one_letter_code
_entity_poly.pdbx_strand_id
1 'polypeptide(L)' 'MTEVWKLDNEYYCLYTESKDIMKRIRRYYPDFEIMAEYFKFDKLIGIQYKVPIKRKRSAFRLAKVDQK' A
#
# COMPACT_ATOMS: atom_id res chain seq x y z
N MET A 1 -1.32 -10.21 -3.30
CA MET A 1 -1.38 -9.27 -4.44
C MET A 1 -1.02 -7.90 -3.90
N THR A 2 -0.02 -7.25 -4.51
CA THR A 2 0.41 -5.91 -4.14
C THR A 2 0.82 -5.14 -5.39
N GLU A 3 0.19 -3.99 -5.60
CA GLU A 3 0.40 -3.16 -6.79
C GLU A 3 0.61 -1.70 -6.42
N VAL A 4 1.38 -1.00 -7.25
CA VAL A 4 1.70 0.41 -7.07
C VAL A 4 1.56 1.14 -8.40
N TRP A 5 0.79 2.22 -8.44
CA TRP A 5 0.61 3.06 -9.62
C TRP A 5 0.66 4.55 -9.24
N LYS A 6 0.94 5.40 -10.23
CA LYS A 6 0.98 6.86 -10.02
C LYS A 6 -0.47 7.36 -9.86
N LEU A 7 -0.73 8.15 -8.82
CA LEU A 7 -2.03 8.80 -8.62
C LEU A 7 -2.04 10.16 -9.29
N ASP A 8 -1.06 10.99 -8.94
CA ASP A 8 -0.86 12.35 -9.47
C ASP A 8 0.62 12.76 -9.38
N ASN A 9 0.94 14.05 -9.49
CA ASN A 9 2.32 14.54 -9.45
C ASN A 9 2.96 14.53 -8.05
N GLU A 10 2.17 14.38 -7.00
CA GLU A 10 2.61 14.37 -5.61
C GLU A 10 2.47 13.00 -4.95
N TYR A 11 1.65 12.10 -5.51
CA TYR A 11 1.27 10.85 -4.87
C TYR A 11 1.29 9.63 -5.80
N TYR A 12 1.50 8.48 -5.17
CA TYR A 12 1.31 7.15 -5.70
C TYR A 12 0.20 6.46 -4.88
N CYS A 13 -0.42 5.44 -5.47
CA CYS A 13 -1.25 4.48 -4.74
C CYS A 13 -0.46 3.20 -4.51
N LEU A 14 -0.64 2.58 -3.35
CA LEU A 14 -0.22 1.21 -3.07
C LEU A 14 -1.44 0.42 -2.61
N TYR A 15 -1.88 -0.54 -3.42
CA TYR A 15 -2.87 -1.53 -3.02
C TYR A 15 -2.15 -2.80 -2.54
N THR A 16 -2.62 -3.38 -1.44
CA THR A 16 -2.11 -4.69 -0.98
C THR A 16 -3.19 -5.49 -0.28
N GLU A 17 -3.18 -6.79 -0.53
CA GLU A 17 -3.92 -7.82 0.23
C GLU A 17 -3.02 -8.53 1.25
N SER A 18 -1.72 -8.22 1.24
CA SER A 18 -0.70 -8.87 2.05
C SER A 18 -0.69 -8.31 3.46
N LYS A 19 -1.10 -9.12 4.44
CA LYS A 19 -1.14 -8.74 5.86
C LYS A 19 0.24 -8.31 6.38
N ASP A 20 1.32 -8.89 5.87
CA ASP A 20 2.68 -8.54 6.31
C ASP A 20 3.10 -7.17 5.77
N ILE A 21 2.70 -6.82 4.55
CA ILE A 21 2.91 -5.49 4.00
C ILE A 21 2.07 -4.47 4.77
N MET A 22 0.79 -4.76 5.05
CA MET A 22 -0.05 -3.89 5.88
C MET A 22 0.57 -3.62 7.26
N LYS A 23 1.07 -4.66 7.95
CA LYS A 23 1.77 -4.52 9.24
C LYS A 23 3.03 -3.68 9.12
N ARG A 24 3.84 -3.88 8.07
CA ARG A 24 5.06 -3.09 7.81
C ARG A 24 4.74 -1.63 7.54
N ILE A 25 3.72 -1.35 6.72
CA ILE A 25 3.25 0.01 6.45
C ILE A 25 2.87 0.69 7.76
N ARG A 26 1.99 0.06 8.56
CA ARG A 26 1.56 0.58 9.86
C ARG A 26 2.73 0.86 10.82
N ARG A 27 3.78 0.03 10.80
CA ARG A 27 4.92 0.15 11.73
C ARG A 27 5.95 1.20 11.31
N TYR A 28 6.23 1.33 10.01
CA TYR A 28 7.41 2.06 9.53
C TYR A 28 7.09 3.26 8.63
N TYR A 29 5.84 3.36 8.16
CA TYR A 29 5.43 4.34 7.17
C TYR A 29 4.20 5.11 7.67
N PRO A 30 4.36 5.95 8.72
CA PRO A 30 3.25 6.75 9.24
C PRO A 30 2.73 7.78 8.23
N ASP A 31 3.50 8.07 7.17
CA ASP A 31 3.14 8.96 6.08
C ASP A 31 2.39 8.26 4.93
N PHE A 32 2.00 6.98 5.10
CA PHE A 32 1.12 6.28 4.16
C PHE A 32 -0.30 6.36 4.69
N GLU A 33 -1.14 7.14 4.03
CA GLU A 33 -2.52 7.38 4.45
C GLU A 33 -3.43 6.29 3.88
N ILE A 34 -4.37 5.78 4.67
CA ILE A 34 -5.38 4.83 4.17
C ILE A 34 -6.36 5.62 3.29
N MET A 35 -6.49 5.18 2.04
CA MET A 35 -7.38 5.78 1.05
C MET A 35 -8.65 4.95 0.84
N ALA A 36 -8.55 3.62 0.92
CA ALA A 36 -9.69 2.72 0.86
C ALA A 36 -9.40 1.39 1.58
N GLU A 37 -10.44 0.79 2.16
CA GLU A 37 -10.42 -0.55 2.74
C GLU A 37 -11.39 -1.44 1.94
N TYR A 38 -10.96 -2.64 1.61
CA TYR A 38 -11.73 -3.58 0.79
C TYR A 38 -12.15 -4.78 1.63
N PHE A 39 -13.44 -5.07 1.63
CA PHE A 39 -14.04 -6.14 2.43
C PHE A 39 -14.73 -7.19 1.54
N LYS A 40 -14.67 -8.45 1.96
CA LYS A 40 -15.43 -9.55 1.37
C LYS A 40 -16.05 -10.35 2.50
N PHE A 41 -17.39 -10.42 2.55
CA PHE A 41 -18.13 -11.04 3.65
C PHE A 41 -17.65 -10.52 5.03
N ASP A 42 -17.64 -9.20 5.19
CA ASP A 42 -17.17 -8.46 6.39
C ASP A 42 -15.70 -8.69 6.80
N LYS A 43 -14.93 -9.43 5.99
CA LYS A 43 -13.51 -9.64 6.20
C LYS A 43 -12.69 -8.66 5.38
N LEU A 44 -11.80 -7.92 6.04
CA LEU A 44 -10.82 -7.07 5.37
C LEU A 44 -9.89 -7.94 4.50
N ILE A 45 -9.95 -7.73 3.20
CA ILE A 45 -9.12 -8.44 2.21
C ILE A 45 -7.97 -7.58 1.70
N GLY A 46 -8.11 -6.26 1.66
CA GLY A 46 -7.12 -5.37 1.09
C GLY A 46 -7.22 -3.94 1.60
N ILE A 47 -6.13 -3.20 1.49
CA ILE A 47 -6.08 -1.77 1.80
C ILE A 47 -5.35 -1.06 0.66
N GLN A 48 -5.89 0.07 0.22
CA GLN A 48 -5.20 1.02 -0.64
C GLN A 48 -4.69 2.19 0.19
N TYR A 49 -3.41 2.49 0.01
CA TYR A 49 -2.73 3.60 0.66
C TYR A 49 -2.38 4.69 -0.36
N LYS A 50 -2.52 5.94 0.06
CA LYS A 50 -1.97 7.11 -0.61
C LYS A 50 -0.54 7.31 -0.11
N VAL A 51 0.41 7.35 -1.05
CA VAL A 51 1.85 7.34 -0.79
C VAL A 51 2.48 8.62 -1.34
N PRO A 52 3.14 9.44 -0.52
CA PRO A 52 3.87 10.62 -0.99
C PRO A 52 4.95 10.24 -2.02
N ILE A 53 5.17 11.08 -3.05
CA ILE A 53 6.13 10.84 -4.13
C ILE A 53 7.55 10.62 -3.62
N LYS A 54 7.94 11.28 -2.52
CA LYS A 54 9.22 11.06 -1.81
C LYS A 54 9.42 9.60 -1.36
N ARG A 55 8.33 8.85 -1.16
CA ARG A 55 8.30 7.44 -0.77
C ARG A 55 8.09 6.47 -1.94
N LYS A 56 8.06 6.94 -3.19
CA LYS A 56 7.92 6.11 -4.40
C LYS A 56 8.78 4.85 -4.35
N ARG A 57 10.08 4.99 -4.09
CA ARG A 57 11.03 3.85 -4.05
C ARG A 57 10.66 2.81 -2.98
N SER A 58 10.18 3.26 -1.82
CA SER A 58 9.73 2.37 -0.74
C SER A 58 8.48 1.60 -1.15
N ALA A 59 7.49 2.26 -1.76
CA ALA A 59 6.27 1.60 -2.25
C ALA A 59 6.58 0.50 -3.27
N PHE A 60 7.37 0.80 -4.31
CA PHE A 60 7.76 -0.20 -5.30
C PHE A 60 8.60 -1.34 -4.70
N ARG A 61 9.42 -1.07 -3.67
CA ARG A 61 10.16 -2.13 -2.97
C ARG A 61 9.22 -3.04 -2.19
N LEU A 62 8.22 -2.49 -1.51
CA LEU A 62 7.21 -3.28 -0.81
C LEU A 62 6.44 -4.18 -1.79
N ALA A 63 6.01 -3.65 -2.93
CA ALA A 63 5.30 -4.44 -3.94
C ALA A 63 6.13 -5.62 -4.49
N LYS A 64 7.43 -5.43 -4.70
CA LYS A 64 8.34 -6.50 -5.13
C LYS A 64 8.54 -7.60 -4.10
N VAL A 65 8.37 -7.31 -2.81
CA VAL A 65 8.48 -8.34 -1.76
C VAL A 65 7.32 -9.32 -1.80
N ASP A 66 6.13 -8.87 -2.22
CA ASP A 66 4.93 -9.74 -2.32
C ASP A 66 5.00 -10.72 -3.51
N GLN A 67 5.89 -10.47 -4.48
CA GLN A 67 6.00 -11.26 -5.72
C GLN A 67 6.98 -12.45 -5.60
N LYS A 68 7.50 -12.72 -4.41
CA LYS A 68 8.36 -13.87 -4.10
C LYS A 68 7.57 -14.93 -3.35
#